data_AF-A0A520C783-F1
#
_entry.id   AF-A0A520C783-F1
#
_cell.length_a   1.000
_cell.length_b   1.000
_cell.length_c   1.000
_cell.angle_alpha   90.00
_cell.angle_beta   90.00
_cell.angle_gamma   90.00
#
_symmetry.space_group_name_H-M   'P 1'
#
loop_
_entity.id
_entity.type
_entity.pdbx_description
1 polymer ?
#
loop_
_entity_poly.entity_id
_entity_poly.type
_entity_poly.pdbx_seq_one_letter_code
_entity_poly.pdbx_strand_id
1 'polypeptide(L)'
;MNYDFFADKEDKISVLDYIINETDLQIFDFNSEPGKLISEYTHINDITEKFELEIGGSYISSFCLYKPNFGGKIYYRKIELDKNLKLDSYFRYSMEGWGLINLHFGGLKNSVLHRSKVNHFSLKGLTW
;
A
#
# COMPACT_ATOMS: atom_id res chain seq x y z
N MET A 1 -16.02 1.55 2.38
CA MET A 1 -16.09 2.12 1.04
C MET A 1 -15.01 1.44 0.23
N ASN A 2 -15.39 0.85 -0.90
CA ASN A 2 -14.47 0.18 -1.81
C ASN A 2 -14.63 0.85 -3.15
N TYR A 3 -13.55 1.36 -3.70
CA TYR A 3 -13.55 1.96 -5.03
C TYR A 3 -12.49 1.29 -5.88
N ASP A 4 -12.91 0.91 -7.08
CA ASP A 4 -12.02 0.45 -8.12
C ASP A 4 -11.87 1.58 -9.15
N PHE A 5 -10.67 1.76 -9.67
CA PHE A 5 -10.36 2.76 -10.68
C PHE A 5 -9.26 2.26 -11.61
N PHE A 6 -9.11 2.86 -12.78
CA PHE A 6 -8.00 2.60 -13.69
C PHE A 6 -7.06 3.80 -13.65
N ALA A 7 -5.76 3.53 -13.62
CA ALA A 7 -4.73 4.54 -13.56
C ALA A 7 -3.48 4.00 -14.27
N ASP A 8 -2.94 4.77 -15.22
CA ASP A 8 -1.63 4.47 -15.81
C ASP A 8 -0.50 4.91 -14.86
N LYS A 9 0.75 5.01 -15.32
CA LYS A 9 1.86 5.39 -14.45
C LYS A 9 1.74 6.83 -13.96
N GLU A 10 1.38 7.75 -14.84
CA GLU A 10 1.33 9.18 -14.58
C GLU A 10 0.19 9.48 -13.61
N ASP A 11 -0.98 8.87 -13.82
CA ASP A 11 -2.11 8.94 -12.90
C ASP A 11 -1.74 8.50 -11.48
N LYS A 12 -1.00 7.39 -11.34
CA LYS A 12 -0.58 6.86 -10.03
C LYS A 12 0.36 7.82 -9.32
N ILE A 13 1.31 8.38 -10.05
CA ILE A 13 2.24 9.38 -9.53
C ILE A 13 1.46 10.61 -9.07
N SER A 14 0.52 11.11 -9.88
CA SER A 14 -0.33 12.25 -9.49
C SER A 14 -1.19 11.96 -8.26
N VAL A 15 -1.76 10.76 -8.13
CA VAL A 15 -2.53 10.37 -6.93
C VAL A 15 -1.65 10.35 -5.69
N LEU A 16 -0.46 9.75 -5.77
CA LEU A 16 0.47 9.69 -4.63
C LEU A 16 1.00 11.07 -4.25
N ASP A 17 1.36 11.89 -5.24
CA ASP A 17 1.84 13.25 -5.03
C ASP A 17 0.74 14.15 -4.41
N TYR A 18 -0.50 14.02 -4.89
CA TYR A 18 -1.65 14.68 -4.29
C TYR A 18 -1.85 14.26 -2.82
N ILE A 19 -1.74 12.96 -2.50
CA ILE A 19 -1.85 12.48 -1.12
C ILE A 19 -0.77 13.13 -0.23
N ILE A 20 0.48 13.16 -0.71
CA ILE A 20 1.62 13.72 0.04
C ILE A 20 1.48 15.23 0.25
N ASN A 21 1.09 15.97 -0.79
CA ASN A 21 1.19 17.44 -0.80
C ASN A 21 -0.11 18.15 -0.43
N GLU A 22 -1.26 17.57 -0.76
CA GLU A 22 -2.57 18.23 -0.69
C GLU A 22 -3.49 17.62 0.38
N THR A 23 -3.03 16.56 1.05
CA THR A 23 -3.77 15.93 2.13
C THR A 23 -2.91 15.81 3.39
N ASP A 24 -3.56 15.36 4.46
CA ASP A 24 -2.92 15.08 5.75
C ASP A 24 -2.73 13.58 6.00
N LEU A 25 -2.94 12.76 4.96
CA LEU A 25 -2.70 11.33 4.99
C LEU A 25 -1.21 11.04 4.84
N GLN A 26 -0.72 10.12 5.65
CA GLN A 26 0.62 9.57 5.55
C GLN A 26 0.58 8.29 4.71
N ILE A 27 1.61 8.07 3.90
CA ILE A 27 1.76 6.88 3.04
C ILE A 27 2.78 5.94 3.66
N PHE A 28 2.42 4.67 3.84
CA PHE A 28 3.29 3.64 4.37
C PHE A 28 3.37 2.42 3.44
N ASP A 29 4.42 1.62 3.63
CA ASP A 29 4.45 0.25 3.12
C ASP A 29 3.17 -0.52 3.51
N PHE A 30 2.57 -1.24 2.57
CA PHE A 30 1.52 -2.21 2.93
C PHE A 30 2.11 -3.39 3.72
N ASN A 31 3.27 -3.89 3.28
CA ASN A 31 4.13 -4.79 4.05
C ASN A 31 5.58 -4.36 3.85
N SER A 32 6.40 -4.49 4.89
CA SER A 32 7.83 -4.22 4.78
C SER A 32 8.51 -5.27 3.90
N GLU A 33 9.69 -4.92 3.41
CA GLU A 33 10.64 -5.93 2.93
C GLU A 33 11.02 -6.90 4.07
N PRO A 34 11.43 -8.14 3.73
CA PRO A 34 11.91 -9.09 4.72
C PRO A 34 13.03 -8.49 5.59
N GLY A 35 12.88 -8.59 6.91
CA GLY A 35 13.86 -8.11 7.88
C GLY A 35 13.83 -6.60 8.17
N LYS A 36 13.10 -5.81 7.38
CA LYS A 36 13.07 -4.34 7.52
C LYS A 36 11.82 -3.86 8.26
N LEU A 37 11.89 -2.66 8.82
CA LEU A 37 10.72 -1.96 9.37
C LEU A 37 9.84 -1.43 8.23
N ILE A 38 8.59 -1.07 8.56
CA ILE A 38 7.68 -0.36 7.66
C ILE A 38 8.23 1.04 7.40
N SER A 39 8.33 1.43 6.12
CA SER A 39 8.70 2.78 5.71
C SER A 39 7.47 3.68 5.59
N GLU A 40 7.64 4.95 5.98
CA GLU A 40 6.77 6.07 5.61
C GLU A 40 7.37 6.80 4.41
N TYR A 41 6.52 7.28 3.51
CA TYR A 41 6.93 8.01 2.31
C TYR A 41 6.43 9.44 2.37
N THR A 42 7.38 10.38 2.33
CA THR A 42 7.10 11.83 2.31
C THR A 42 7.48 12.48 0.99
N HIS A 43 8.12 11.75 0.07
CA HIS A 43 8.47 12.22 -1.26
C HIS A 43 8.13 11.18 -2.30
N ILE A 44 7.65 11.65 -3.46
CA ILE A 44 7.27 10.78 -4.56
C ILE A 44 8.45 9.98 -5.12
N ASN A 45 9.64 10.57 -5.12
CA ASN A 45 10.86 9.92 -5.61
C ASN A 45 11.17 8.63 -4.86
N ASP A 46 11.03 8.64 -3.53
CA ASP A 46 11.24 7.46 -2.67
C ASP A 46 10.32 6.30 -3.06
N ILE A 47 9.11 6.61 -3.55
CA ILE A 47 8.16 5.61 -4.04
C ILE A 47 8.55 5.14 -5.44
N THR A 48 8.82 6.05 -6.37
CA THR A 48 9.14 5.69 -7.77
C THR A 48 10.46 4.95 -7.91
N GLU A 49 11.40 5.13 -6.98
CA GLU A 49 12.66 4.40 -6.94
C GLU A 49 12.50 2.97 -6.39
N LYS A 50 11.54 2.76 -5.47
CA LYS A 50 11.34 1.47 -4.79
C LYS A 50 10.30 0.58 -5.47
N PHE A 51 9.27 1.14 -6.07
CA PHE A 51 8.09 0.39 -6.53
C PHE A 51 7.88 0.43 -8.04
N GLU A 52 7.42 -0.71 -8.57
CA GLU A 52 6.89 -0.78 -9.93
C GLU A 52 5.48 -0.15 -9.98
N LEU A 53 5.28 0.79 -10.92
CA LEU A 53 4.04 1.57 -11.07
C LEU A 53 3.41 1.40 -12.46
N GLU A 54 4.06 0.75 -13.39
CA GLU A 54 3.63 0.66 -14.79
C GLU A 54 3.32 -0.77 -15.19
N ILE A 55 4.27 -1.69 -15.01
CA ILE A 55 4.20 -3.02 -15.61
C ILE A 55 3.80 -4.07 -14.59
N GLY A 56 2.71 -4.79 -14.87
CA GLY A 56 2.29 -5.94 -14.07
C GLY A 56 0.78 -6.14 -14.02
N GLY A 57 0.35 -7.09 -13.19
CA GLY A 57 -1.05 -7.49 -13.07
C GLY A 57 -1.84 -6.63 -12.07
N SER A 58 -2.70 -7.27 -11.29
CA SER A 58 -3.33 -6.61 -10.15
C SER A 58 -2.32 -6.48 -8.99
N TYR A 59 -2.42 -5.38 -8.22
CA TYR A 59 -1.63 -5.17 -7.01
C TYR A 59 -0.12 -5.05 -7.24
N ILE A 60 0.32 -4.35 -8.29
CA ILE A 60 1.76 -4.16 -8.60
C ILE A 60 2.50 -3.40 -7.49
N SER A 61 1.80 -2.48 -6.85
CA SER A 61 2.25 -1.73 -5.69
C SER A 61 1.06 -1.52 -4.75
N SER A 62 1.34 -1.53 -3.45
CA SER A 62 0.33 -1.47 -2.41
C SER A 62 0.83 -0.66 -1.24
N PHE A 63 -0.01 0.23 -0.75
CA PHE A 63 0.28 1.18 0.32
C PHE A 63 -0.81 1.14 1.38
N CYS A 64 -0.41 1.46 2.62
CA CYS A 64 -1.32 1.80 3.70
C CYS A 64 -1.34 3.32 3.84
N LEU A 65 -2.53 3.92 3.85
CA LEU A 65 -2.74 5.33 4.17
C LEU A 65 -3.35 5.46 5.55
N TYR A 66 -2.87 6.42 6.32
CA TYR A 66 -3.34 6.66 7.68
C TYR A 66 -3.20 8.13 8.05
N LYS A 67 -4.06 8.60 8.95
CA LYS A 67 -3.91 9.88 9.64
C LYS A 67 -4.02 9.68 11.15
N PRO A 68 -3.12 10.23 11.97
CA PRO A 68 -3.20 10.17 13.42
C PRO A 68 -4.56 10.60 14.00
N ASN A 69 -5.21 11.60 13.40
CA ASN A 69 -6.48 12.13 13.89
C ASN A 69 -7.69 11.26 13.55
N PHE A 70 -7.53 10.13 12.86
CA PHE A 70 -8.60 9.13 12.74
C PHE A 70 -8.95 8.48 14.09
N GLY A 71 -8.07 8.59 15.09
CA GLY A 71 -8.31 8.09 16.45
C GLY A 71 -8.18 6.57 16.60
N GLY A 72 -7.93 5.85 15.50
CA GLY A 72 -7.61 4.43 15.53
C GLY A 72 -6.16 4.19 15.93
N LYS A 73 -5.88 3.21 16.78
CA LYS A 73 -4.50 2.83 17.11
C LYS A 73 -3.93 1.93 16.02
N ILE A 74 -2.78 2.32 15.47
CA ILE A 74 -1.99 1.50 14.55
C ILE A 74 -0.94 0.70 15.32
N TYR A 75 -0.62 -0.50 14.81
CA TYR A 75 0.44 -1.36 15.34
C TYR A 75 1.12 -2.12 14.20
N TYR A 76 2.38 -2.48 14.41
CA TYR A 76 3.17 -3.23 13.45
C TYR A 76 3.20 -4.69 13.88
N ARG A 77 2.59 -5.57 13.09
CA ARG A 77 2.61 -7.01 13.34
C ARG A 77 3.79 -7.63 12.62
N LYS A 78 4.62 -8.38 13.35
CA LYS A 78 5.64 -9.26 12.77
C LYS A 78 4.97 -10.50 12.18
N ILE A 79 5.24 -10.78 10.92
CA ILE A 79 4.79 -11.96 10.18
C ILE A 79 6.01 -12.81 9.89
N GLU A 80 6.02 -14.05 10.36
CA GLU A 80 7.03 -15.04 9.99
C GLU A 80 6.79 -15.51 8.54
N LEU A 81 7.88 -15.63 7.78
CA LEU A 81 7.90 -16.08 6.39
C LEU A 81 8.38 -17.52 6.31
N ASP A 82 8.08 -18.21 5.21
CA ASP A 82 8.53 -19.58 4.99
C ASP A 82 10.07 -19.63 4.91
N LYS A 83 10.66 -20.54 5.71
CA LYS A 83 12.11 -20.78 5.76
C LYS A 83 12.69 -21.39 4.50
N ASN A 84 11.84 -21.95 3.63
CA ASN A 84 12.25 -22.49 2.35
C ASN A 84 12.51 -21.38 1.29
N LEU A 85 12.11 -20.15 1.57
CA LEU A 85 12.41 -19.01 0.71
C LEU A 85 13.89 -18.64 0.86
N LYS A 86 14.60 -18.43 -0.25
CA LYS A 86 16.00 -17.97 -0.21
C LYS A 86 16.04 -16.46 0.07
N LEU A 87 15.76 -16.08 1.31
CA LEU A 87 15.72 -14.69 1.78
C LEU A 87 16.75 -14.46 2.88
N ASP A 88 17.20 -13.21 3.00
CA ASP A 88 18.12 -12.80 4.06
C ASP A 88 17.45 -12.77 5.45
N SER A 89 16.12 -12.70 5.49
CA SER A 89 15.33 -12.75 6.70
C SER A 89 14.01 -13.49 6.49
N TYR A 90 13.56 -14.19 7.53
CA TYR A 90 12.34 -15.00 7.54
C TYR A 90 11.21 -14.33 8.29
N PHE A 91 11.20 -13.00 8.31
CA PHE A 91 10.08 -12.23 8.82
C PHE A 91 9.90 -10.92 8.04
N ARG A 92 8.70 -10.35 8.09
CA ARG A 92 8.41 -8.98 7.68
C ARG A 92 7.41 -8.35 8.63
N TYR A 93 7.23 -7.04 8.56
CA TYR A 93 6.17 -6.34 9.29
C TYR A 93 5.00 -6.00 8.37
N SER A 94 3.79 -6.02 8.93
CA SER A 94 2.59 -5.45 8.34
C SER A 94 2.03 -4.38 9.26
N MET A 95 1.49 -3.30 8.69
CA MET A 95 0.75 -2.31 9.45
C MET A 95 -0.68 -2.81 9.66
N GLU A 96 -1.17 -2.75 10.90
CA GLU A 96 -2.53 -3.15 11.27
C GLU A 96 -3.16 -2.07 12.17
N GLY A 97 -4.50 -2.02 12.21
CA GLY A 97 -5.20 -1.04 13.03
C GLY A 97 -6.52 -0.58 12.44
N TRP A 98 -7.23 0.23 13.23
CA TRP A 98 -8.45 0.90 12.79
C TRP A 98 -8.12 2.18 12.04
N GLY A 99 -8.90 2.47 11.00
CA GLY A 99 -8.73 3.68 10.18
C GLY A 99 -7.69 3.55 9.06
N LEU A 100 -7.06 2.39 8.88
CA LEU A 100 -6.19 2.15 7.74
C LEU A 100 -6.99 2.10 6.43
N ILE A 101 -6.49 2.81 5.44
CA ILE A 101 -6.97 2.78 4.06
C ILE A 101 -5.91 2.07 3.23
N ASN A 102 -6.27 1.01 2.53
CA ASN A 102 -5.37 0.31 1.63
C ASN A 102 -5.55 0.84 0.21
N LEU A 103 -4.45 1.28 -0.38
CA LEU A 103 -4.35 1.71 -1.76
C LEU A 103 -3.56 0.66 -2.53
N HIS A 104 -4.17 0.09 -3.55
CA HIS A 104 -3.57 -0.91 -4.40
C HIS A 104 -3.59 -0.45 -5.85
N PHE A 105 -2.45 -0.43 -6.52
CA PHE A 105 -2.40 -0.11 -7.93
C PHE A 105 -2.38 -1.37 -8.81
N GLY A 106 -3.13 -1.33 -9.90
CA GLY A 106 -2.98 -2.28 -11.01
C GLY A 106 -1.95 -1.78 -12.03
N GLY A 107 -1.36 -2.70 -12.77
CA GLY A 107 -0.41 -2.40 -13.86
C GLY A 107 -0.96 -2.71 -15.24
N LEU A 108 -0.14 -2.44 -16.25
CA LEU A 108 -0.33 -2.86 -17.62
C LEU A 108 0.28 -4.25 -17.83
N LYS A 109 -0.52 -5.21 -18.29
CA LYS A 109 -0.06 -6.55 -18.66
C LYS A 109 -0.81 -7.04 -19.88
N ASN A 110 -0.09 -7.55 -20.89
CA ASN A 110 -0.68 -8.05 -22.14
C ASN A 110 -1.64 -7.04 -22.79
N SER A 111 -1.26 -5.76 -22.80
CA SER A 111 -2.08 -4.64 -23.30
C SER A 111 -3.41 -4.43 -22.57
N VAL A 112 -3.55 -4.98 -21.36
CA VAL A 112 -4.70 -4.76 -20.48
C VAL A 112 -4.25 -3.98 -19.26
N LEU A 113 -4.90 -2.84 -19.03
CA LEU A 113 -4.74 -2.08 -17.80
C LEU A 113 -5.58 -2.73 -16.69
N HIS A 114 -4.91 -3.24 -15.66
CA HIS A 114 -5.58 -3.84 -14.51
C HIS A 114 -6.10 -2.75 -13.55
N ARG A 115 -7.26 -3.01 -12.94
CA ARG A 115 -7.87 -2.08 -11.98
C ARG A 115 -6.99 -1.90 -10.74
N SER A 116 -6.92 -0.66 -10.30
CA SER A 116 -6.50 -0.23 -8.97
C SER A 116 -7.69 -0.26 -8.01
N LYS A 117 -7.41 -0.29 -6.71
CA LYS A 117 -8.42 -0.41 -5.65
C LYS A 117 -8.05 0.39 -4.41
N VAL A 118 -9.00 1.17 -3.92
CA VAL A 118 -8.98 1.75 -2.56
C VAL A 118 -9.99 1.02 -1.71
N ASN A 119 -9.57 0.56 -0.53
CA ASN A 119 -10.47 -0.04 0.45
C ASN A 119 -10.08 0.35 1.86
N HIS A 120 -11.00 0.21 2.81
CA HIS A 120 -10.72 0.39 4.23
C HIS A 120 -11.56 -0.59 5.05
N PHE A 121 -11.12 -0.93 6.25
CA PHE A 121 -11.98 -1.65 7.19
C PHE A 121 -13.01 -0.69 7.80
N SER A 122 -14.28 -1.06 7.71
CA SER A 122 -15.39 -0.36 8.37
C SER A 122 -16.21 -1.35 9.16
N LEU A 123 -17.02 -0.88 10.12
CA LEU A 123 -17.92 -1.73 10.93
C LEU A 123 -18.80 -2.67 10.09
N LYS A 124 -19.16 -2.30 8.86
CA LYS A 124 -19.90 -3.16 7.92
C LYS A 124 -19.13 -4.42 7.46
N GLY A 125 -17.82 -4.48 7.68
CA GLY A 125 -16.97 -5.65 7.36
C GLY A 125 -16.78 -6.62 8.53
N LEU A 126 -17.45 -6.40 9.67
CA LEU A 126 -17.40 -7.27 10.86
C LEU A 126 -18.45 -8.39 10.87
N THR A 127 -19.38 -8.41 9.91
CA THR A 127 -20.33 -9.51 9.76
C THR A 127 -19.72 -10.57 8.84
N TRP A 128 -19.05 -11.55 9.45
CA TRP A 128 -18.79 -12.86 8.84
C TRP A 128 -19.93 -13.81 9.16
#